data_AF-A0A7W0PS20-F1
#
_entry.id   AF-A0A7W0PS20-F1
#
_cell.length_a   1.000
_cell.length_b   1.000
_cell.length_c   1.000
_cell.angle_alpha   90.00
_cell.angle_beta   90.00
_cell.angle_gamma   90.00
#
_symmetry.space_group_name_H-M   'P 1'
#
loop_
_entity.id
_entity.type
_entity.pdbx_description
1 polymer ?
#
loop_
_entity_poly.entity_id
_entity_poly.type
_entity_poly.pdbx_seq_one_letter_code
_entity_poly.pdbx_strand_id
1 'polypeptide(L)'
;MEQNIPSGILGMTEAELYGYLSDLLHEEAQEAADDSGKTVGEELDSPGFAAAGAASTYAIKLIMANNAFLTRQLLDLGVLAGEVDDAG
;
A
#
# COMPACT_ATOMS: atom_id res chain seq x y z
N MET A 1 28.38 -3.72 4.58
CA MET A 1 27.70 -3.28 3.35
C MET A 1 26.22 -3.45 3.58
N GLU A 2 25.52 -2.36 3.90
CA GLU A 2 24.05 -2.38 3.92
C GLU A 2 23.59 -2.52 2.48
N GLN A 3 23.00 -3.66 2.15
CA GLN A 3 22.37 -3.84 0.85
C GLN A 3 21.12 -2.97 0.80
N ASN A 4 21.15 -1.94 -0.03
CA ASN A 4 19.99 -1.11 -0.34
C ASN A 4 19.07 -1.94 -1.23
N ILE A 5 18.19 -2.74 -0.62
CA ILE A 5 17.21 -3.53 -1.36
C ILE A 5 16.22 -2.54 -1.98
N PRO A 6 16.12 -2.45 -3.33
CA PRO A 6 15.18 -1.55 -3.97
C PRO A 6 13.76 -1.87 -3.51
N SER A 7 13.14 -0.91 -2.82
CA SER A 7 11.72 -0.94 -2.49
C SER A 7 10.95 -0.84 -3.81
N GLY A 8 10.53 -1.99 -4.36
CA GLY A 8 9.87 -2.05 -5.67
C GLY A 8 10.05 -3.38 -6.43
N ILE A 9 10.88 -4.31 -5.92
CA ILE A 9 11.07 -5.60 -6.60
C ILE A 9 9.82 -6.50 -6.49
N LEU A 10 9.00 -6.32 -5.44
CA LEU A 10 7.76 -7.07 -5.25
C LEU A 10 6.59 -6.14 -4.89
N GLY A 11 5.64 -6.04 -5.82
CA GLY A 11 4.36 -5.36 -5.62
C GLY A 11 4.44 -3.84 -5.75
N MET A 12 3.45 -3.17 -5.17
CA MET A 12 3.35 -1.71 -5.13
C MET A 12 4.27 -1.11 -4.06
N THR A 13 4.79 0.08 -4.34
CA THR A 13 5.45 0.95 -3.37
C THR A 13 4.47 1.44 -2.30
N GLU A 14 5.00 1.97 -1.19
CA GLU A 14 4.18 2.56 -0.13
C GLU A 14 3.26 3.66 -0.67
N ALA A 15 3.79 4.57 -1.49
CA ALA A 15 3.02 5.66 -2.08
C ALA A 15 1.89 5.16 -2.99
N GLU A 16 2.16 4.13 -3.79
CA GLU A 16 1.15 3.50 -4.65
C GLU A 16 0.05 2.81 -3.83
N LEU A 17 0.40 2.14 -2.73
CA LEU A 17 -0.57 1.52 -1.83
C LEU A 17 -1.48 2.56 -1.14
N TYR A 18 -0.91 3.68 -0.68
CA TYR A 18 -1.71 4.76 -0.12
C TYR A 18 -2.58 5.47 -1.15
N GLY A 19 -2.06 5.67 -2.37
CA GLY A 19 -2.85 6.21 -3.48
C GLY A 19 -4.04 5.30 -3.80
N TYR A 20 -3.77 4.00 -3.97
CA TYR A 20 -4.81 3.00 -4.21
C TYR A 20 -5.87 2.95 -3.08
N LEU A 21 -5.44 3.01 -1.81
CA LEU A 21 -6.36 3.09 -0.69
C LEU A 21 -7.22 4.36 -0.73
N SER A 22 -6.63 5.50 -1.07
CA SER A 22 -7.35 6.77 -1.18
C SER A 22 -8.41 6.72 -2.27
N ASP A 23 -8.09 6.14 -3.42
CA ASP A 23 -9.03 5.98 -4.53
C ASP A 23 -10.19 5.06 -4.12
N LEU A 24 -9.89 3.92 -3.50
CA LEU A 24 -10.89 2.97 -3.01
C LEU A 24 -11.84 3.61 -1.98
N LEU A 25 -11.33 4.37 -1.01
CA LEU A 25 -12.17 5.04 -0.02
C LEU A 25 -13.07 6.10 -0.67
N HIS A 26 -12.59 6.79 -1.70
CA HIS A 26 -13.40 7.75 -2.45
C HIS A 26 -14.52 7.09 -3.25
N GLU A 27 -14.23 5.97 -3.92
CA GLU A 27 -15.22 5.19 -4.67
C GLU A 27 -16.35 4.71 -3.75
N GLU A 28 -16.00 4.05 -2.64
CA GLU A 28 -16.96 3.55 -1.65
C GLU A 28 -17.76 4.70 -0.99
N ALA A 29 -17.12 5.85 -0.72
CA ALA A 29 -17.81 7.02 -0.16
C ALA A 29 -18.76 7.66 -1.17
N GLN A 30 -18.45 7.60 -2.46
CA GLN A 30 -19.34 8.05 -3.52
C GLN A 30 -20.59 7.17 -3.59
N GLU A 31 -20.44 5.84 -3.55
CA GLU A 31 -21.58 4.92 -3.51
C GLU A 31 -22.45 5.14 -2.27
N ALA A 32 -21.83 5.28 -1.09
CA ALA A 32 -22.56 5.56 0.14
C ALA A 32 -23.30 6.91 0.11
N ALA A 33 -22.69 7.93 -0.50
CA ALA A 33 -23.28 9.26 -0.64
C ALA A 33 -24.50 9.23 -1.57
N ASP A 34 -24.43 8.48 -2.67
CA ASP A 34 -25.54 8.30 -3.60
C ASP A 34 -26.74 7.59 -2.93
N ASP A 35 -26.46 6.62 -2.06
CA ASP A 35 -27.49 5.88 -1.31
C ASP A 35 -28.11 6.70 -0.15
N SER A 36 -27.29 7.50 0.54
CA SER A 36 -27.71 8.23 1.74
C SER A 36 -28.20 9.65 1.47
N GLY A 37 -27.95 10.17 0.26
CA GLY A 37 -28.23 11.55 -0.14
C GLY A 37 -27.28 12.59 0.46
N LYS A 38 -26.13 12.16 1.00
CA LYS A 38 -25.07 13.04 1.49
C LYS A 38 -24.07 13.40 0.39
N THR A 39 -23.13 14.28 0.70
CA THR A 39 -21.93 14.49 -0.12
C THR A 39 -20.86 13.45 0.21
N VAL A 40 -19.97 13.18 -0.75
CA VAL A 40 -18.81 12.29 -0.57
C VAL A 40 -17.94 12.72 0.61
N GLY A 41 -17.73 14.03 0.78
CA GLY A 41 -16.97 14.56 1.91
C GLY A 41 -17.61 14.22 3.27
N GLU A 42 -18.93 14.31 3.38
CA GLU A 42 -19.65 13.94 4.61
C GLU A 42 -19.57 12.44 4.92
N GLU A 43 -19.54 11.57 3.90
CA GLU A 43 -19.36 10.14 4.11
C GLU A 43 -17.90 9.80 4.47
N LEU A 44 -16.91 10.44 3.84
CA LEU A 44 -15.49 10.28 4.19
C LEU A 44 -15.20 10.72 5.63
N ASP A 45 -15.82 11.81 6.08
CA ASP A 45 -15.71 12.31 7.45
C ASP A 45 -16.52 11.48 8.45
N SER A 46 -17.31 10.51 7.99
CA SER A 46 -18.10 9.66 8.87
C SER A 46 -17.19 8.76 9.72
N PRO A 47 -17.63 8.39 10.95
CA PRO A 47 -16.87 7.48 11.80
C PRO A 47 -16.57 6.12 11.14
N GLY A 48 -17.43 5.64 10.25
CA GLY A 48 -17.25 4.38 9.53
C GLY A 48 -16.08 4.45 8.55
N PHE A 49 -16.05 5.46 7.69
CA PHE A 49 -14.97 5.67 6.72
C PHE A 49 -13.65 6.06 7.41
N ALA A 50 -13.69 6.90 8.45
CA ALA A 50 -12.51 7.21 9.24
C ALA A 50 -11.89 5.95 9.88
N ALA A 51 -12.73 5.04 10.41
CA ALA A 51 -12.26 3.77 10.96
C ALA A 51 -11.70 2.84 9.87
N ALA A 52 -12.37 2.75 8.71
CA ALA A 52 -11.90 1.96 7.58
C ALA A 52 -10.55 2.46 7.05
N GLY A 53 -10.36 3.78 6.91
CA GLY A 53 -9.10 4.38 6.49
C GLY A 53 -7.96 4.11 7.48
N ALA A 54 -8.23 4.24 8.79
CA ALA A 54 -7.25 3.96 9.83
C ALA A 54 -6.85 2.46 9.86
N ALA A 55 -7.82 1.55 9.75
CA ALA A 55 -7.57 0.10 9.72
C ALA A 55 -6.77 -0.30 8.47
N SER A 56 -7.14 0.25 7.31
CA SER A 56 -6.48 -0.03 6.03
C SER A 56 -5.03 0.49 6.00
N THR A 57 -4.76 1.63 6.64
CA THR A 57 -3.38 2.12 6.83
C THR A 57 -2.52 1.12 7.60
N TYR A 58 -3.07 0.42 8.59
CA TYR A 58 -2.33 -0.64 9.28
C TYR A 58 -2.12 -1.86 8.39
N ALA A 59 -3.09 -2.22 7.54
CA ALA A 59 -2.95 -3.29 6.57
C ALA A 59 -1.82 -3.02 5.55
N ILE A 60 -1.65 -1.77 5.10
CA ILE A 60 -0.52 -1.37 4.24
C ILE A 60 0.82 -1.70 4.90
N LYS A 61 0.98 -1.40 6.20
CA LYS A 61 2.21 -1.72 6.93
C LYS A 61 2.50 -3.22 6.98
N LEU A 62 1.45 -4.05 7.14
CA LEU A 62 1.59 -5.50 7.11
C LEU A 62 1.99 -6.01 5.71
N ILE A 63 1.38 -5.48 4.66
CA ILE A 63 1.73 -5.80 3.27
C ILE A 63 3.20 -5.45 2.99
N MET A 64 3.64 -4.25 3.38
CA MET A 64 5.03 -3.83 3.21
C MET A 64 6.00 -4.72 3.97
N ALA A 65 5.70 -5.07 5.23
CA ALA A 65 6.53 -5.97 6.02
C ALA A 65 6.63 -7.36 5.37
N ASN A 66 5.52 -7.88 4.84
CA ASN A 66 5.49 -9.15 4.13
C ASN A 66 6.28 -9.09 2.81
N ASN A 67 6.14 -8.01 2.03
CA ASN A 67 6.88 -7.82 0.79
C ASN A 67 8.39 -7.74 1.06
N ALA A 68 8.81 -7.05 2.12
CA ALA A 68 10.21 -7.00 2.55
C ALA A 68 10.74 -8.39 2.95
N PHE A 69 9.95 -9.14 3.73
CA PHE A 69 10.30 -10.52 4.11
C PHE A 69 10.48 -11.43 2.90
N LEU A 70 9.52 -11.42 1.97
CA LEU A 70 9.58 -12.22 0.74
C LEU A 70 10.73 -11.81 -0.17
N THR A 71 10.96 -10.50 -0.34
CA THR A 71 12.09 -9.99 -1.14
C THR A 71 13.40 -10.52 -0.60
N ARG A 72 13.58 -10.50 0.73
CA ARG A 72 14.79 -11.04 1.36
C ARG A 72 14.96 -12.54 1.10
N GLN A 73 13.90 -13.32 1.29
CA GLN A 73 13.93 -14.77 1.03
C GLN A 73 14.28 -15.09 -0.43
N LEU A 74 13.71 -14.34 -1.38
CA LEU A 74 13.96 -14.56 -2.80
C LEU A 74 15.36 -14.13 -3.23
N LEU A 75 15.94 -13.10 -2.60
CA LEU A 75 17.36 -12.74 -2.76
C LEU A 75 18.27 -13.83 -2.20
N ASP A 76 18.00 -14.32 -0.99
CA ASP A 76 18.80 -15.37 -0.35
C ASP A 76 18.75 -16.70 -1.15
N LEU A 77 17.64 -16.96 -1.86
CA LEU A 77 17.48 -18.10 -2.78
C LEU A 77 18.09 -17.86 -4.17
N GLY A 78 18.58 -16.66 -4.47
CA GLY A 78 19.12 -16.30 -5.79
C GLY A 78 18.08 -16.22 -6.91
N VAL A 79 16.78 -16.17 -6.56
CA VAL A 79 15.68 -16.02 -7.53
C VAL A 79 15.63 -14.59 -8.05
N LEU A 80 15.83 -13.63 -7.16
CA LEU A 80 16.05 -12.23 -7.52
C LEU A 80 17.55 -12.00 -7.67
N ALA A 81 17.98 -11.55 -8.84
CA ALA A 81 19.29 -10.95 -8.97
C ALA A 81 19.22 -9.57 -8.29
N GLY A 82 19.95 -9.38 -7.19
CA GLY A 82 20.21 -8.02 -6.74
C GLY A 82 20.93 -7.29 -7.88
N GLU A 83 20.48 -6.10 -8.25
CA GLU A 83 21.29 -5.23 -9.11
C GLU A 83 22.59 -4.96 -8.36
N VAL A 84 23.61 -5.74 -8.68
CA VAL A 84 24.99 -5.34 -8.42
C VAL A 84 25.22 -4.27 -9.47
N ASP A 85 25.15 -3.01 -9.06
CA ASP A 85 25.63 -1.90 -9.87
C ASP A 85 27.14 -2.13 -10.01
N ASP A 86 27.52 -2.85 -11.06
CA ASP A 86 28.90 -3.14 -11.43
C ASP A 86 29.44 -1.82 -12.01
N ALA A 87 29.80 -0.91 -11.12
CA ALA A 87 30.51 0.32 -11.44
C ALA A 87 31.91 -0.06 -11.94
N GLY A 88 31.99 -0.30 -13.25
CA GLY A 88 33.24 -0.35 -14.02
C GLY A 88 33.88 1.02 -14.20
#